data_AF-A0A953QYZ1-F1
#
_entry.id   AF-A0A953QYZ1-F1
#
_cell.length_a   1.000
_cell.length_b   1.000
_cell.length_c   1.000
_cell.angle_alpha   90.00
_cell.angle_beta   90.00
_cell.angle_gamma   90.00
#
_symmetry.space_group_name_H-M   'P 1'
#
loop_
_entity.id
_entity.type
_entity.pdbx_description
1 polymer ?
#
loop_
_entity_poly.entity_id
_entity_poly.type
_entity_poly.pdbx_seq_one_letter_code
_entity_poly.pdbx_strand_id
1 'polypeptide(L)'
;MTGVHKRRLASPCRAELVAEVNKKRSPVVITQNGAPRAVVMDVESYERVQDALILLKLISQSEEDFQKGRWITQAQMERELRKRFDD
;
A
#
# COMPACT_ATOMS: atom_id res chain seq x y z
N MET A 1 8.96 15.01 1.88
CA MET A 1 9.32 14.96 0.44
C MET A 1 10.41 13.92 0.25
N THR A 2 10.04 12.67 -0.05
CA THR A 2 11.01 11.57 -0.20
C THR A 2 11.73 11.71 -1.55
N GLY A 3 13.02 12.06 -1.49
CA GLY A 3 13.85 12.27 -2.67
C GLY A 3 14.16 10.95 -3.38
N VAL A 4 13.51 10.72 -4.53
CA VAL A 4 13.84 9.62 -5.43
C VAL A 4 15.18 9.93 -6.09
N HIS A 5 16.24 9.26 -5.64
CA HIS A 5 17.58 9.43 -6.18
C HIS A 5 17.68 8.75 -7.55
N LYS A 6 17.62 9.53 -8.63
CA LYS A 6 17.89 9.05 -10.00
C LYS A 6 19.39 8.77 -10.14
N ARG A 7 19.79 7.51 -10.05
CA ARG A 7 21.17 7.07 -10.36
C ARG A 7 21.23 6.42 -11.73
N ARG A 8 22.23 6.83 -12.53
CA ARG A 8 22.57 6.21 -13.81
C ARG A 8 23.32 4.91 -13.51
N LEU A 9 22.64 3.76 -13.62
CA LEU A 9 23.26 2.45 -13.40
C LEU A 9 24.12 2.11 -14.62
N ALA A 10 25.44 2.06 -14.45
CA ALA A 10 26.34 1.39 -15.39
C ALA A 10 26.00 -0.10 -15.36
N SER A 11 25.68 -0.72 -16.50
CA SER A 11 25.09 -2.07 -16.69
C SER A 11 25.35 -3.05 -15.53
N PRO A 12 24.55 -3.03 -14.45
CA PRO A 12 24.71 -3.97 -13.36
C PRO A 12 24.19 -5.31 -13.82
N CYS A 13 24.82 -6.39 -13.37
CA CYS A 13 24.19 -7.70 -13.50
C CYS A 13 22.81 -7.64 -12.81
N ARG A 14 21.76 -8.19 -13.43
CA ARG A 14 20.36 -8.11 -12.93
C ARG A 14 20.24 -8.59 -11.47
N ALA A 15 21.08 -9.53 -11.06
CA ALA A 15 21.14 -10.05 -9.70
C ALA A 15 21.64 -9.02 -8.66
N GLU A 16 22.61 -8.17 -9.01
CA GLU A 16 23.15 -7.14 -8.11
C GLU A 16 22.11 -6.07 -7.81
N LEU A 17 21.33 -5.67 -8.82
CA LEU A 17 20.22 -4.72 -8.63
C LEU A 17 19.19 -5.26 -7.63
N VAL A 18 18.81 -6.53 -7.77
CA VAL A 18 17.84 -7.17 -6.87
C VAL A 18 18.41 -7.27 -5.45
N ALA A 19 19.67 -7.68 -5.30
CA ALA A 19 20.34 -7.77 -4.00
C ALA A 19 20.41 -6.40 -3.29
N GLU A 20 20.74 -5.33 -4.02
CA GLU A 20 20.81 -3.99 -3.49
C GLU A 20 19.45 -3.44 -3.06
N VAL A 21 18.40 -3.67 -3.85
CA VAL A 21 17.02 -3.28 -3.51
C VAL A 21 16.56 -3.99 -2.23
N ASN A 22 16.80 -5.30 -2.14
CA ASN A 22 16.42 -6.10 -0.97
C ASN A 22 17.19 -5.68 0.28
N LYS A 23 18.50 -5.43 0.17
CA LYS A 23 19.34 -5.01 1.30
C LYS A 23 18.97 -3.63 1.83
N LYS A 24 18.69 -2.68 0.94
CA LYS A 24 18.41 -1.28 1.32
C LYS A 24 16.94 -1.00 1.58
N ARG A 25 16.04 -1.92 1.21
CA ARG A 25 14.58 -1.74 1.24
C ARG A 25 14.14 -0.39 0.66
N SER A 26 14.84 0.04 -0.38
CA SER A 26 14.71 1.36 -0.98
C SER A 26 14.38 1.17 -2.47
N PRO A 27 13.19 1.62 -2.92
CA PRO A 27 12.80 1.48 -4.32
C PRO A 27 13.77 2.18 -5.27
N VAL A 28 14.03 1.56 -6.43
CA VAL A 28 14.86 2.11 -7.50
C VAL A 28 13.99 2.39 -8.71
N VAL A 29 14.16 3.56 -9.32
CA VAL A 29 13.45 3.95 -10.55
C VAL A 29 14.34 3.70 -11.77
N ILE A 30 13.82 2.93 -12.72
CA ILE A 30 14.47 2.66 -14.00
C ILE A 30 14.00 3.71 -15.02
N THR A 31 14.95 4.37 -15.67
CA THR A 31 14.68 5.34 -16.75
C THR A 31 15.14 4.81 -18.10
N GLN A 32 14.43 5.18 -19.17
CA GLN A 32 14.85 4.98 -20.56
C GLN A 32 14.66 6.29 -21.32
N ASN A 33 15.69 6.72 -22.07
CA ASN A 33 15.73 8.00 -22.78
C ASN A 33 15.40 9.20 -21.86
N GLY A 34 15.87 9.15 -20.60
CA GLY A 34 15.64 10.20 -19.59
C GLY A 34 14.28 10.13 -18.89
N ALA A 35 13.35 9.29 -19.35
CA ALA A 35 12.00 9.17 -18.79
C ALA A 35 11.87 7.95 -17.85
N PRO A 36 11.23 8.07 -16.68
CA PRO A 36 10.89 6.92 -15.83
C PRO A 36 10.01 5.91 -16.56
N ARG A 37 10.31 4.62 -16.43
CA ARG A 37 9.56 3.52 -17.07
C ARG A 37 9.12 2.42 -16.10
N ALA A 38 9.88 2.19 -15.03
CA ALA A 38 9.56 1.17 -14.04
C ALA A 38 10.14 1.53 -12.67
N VAL A 39 9.59 0.91 -11.63
CA VAL A 39 10.11 0.93 -10.26
C VAL A 39 10.35 -0.51 -9.82
N VAL A 40 11.51 -0.77 -9.23
CA VAL A 40 11.85 -2.04 -8.60
C VAL A 40 11.91 -1.82 -7.08
N MET A 41 11.22 -2.67 -6.33
CA MET A 41 11.21 -2.64 -4.86
C MET A 41 11.19 -4.08 -4.32
N ASP A 42 11.54 -4.24 -3.05
CA ASP A 42 11.42 -5.53 -2.38
C ASP A 42 9.94 -5.89 -2.16
N VAL A 43 9.64 -7.19 -2.16
CA VAL A 43 8.27 -7.71 -2.08
C VAL A 43 7.59 -7.30 -0.76
N GLU A 44 8.31 -7.39 0.36
CA GLU A 44 7.78 -7.03 1.69
C GLU A 44 7.41 -5.53 1.76
N SER A 45 8.19 -4.64 1.13
CA SER A 45 7.83 -3.23 1.00
C SER A 45 6.63 -3.01 0.09
N TYR A 46 6.51 -3.77 -1.01
CA TYR A 46 5.35 -3.69 -1.88
C TYR A 46 4.07 -4.07 -1.13
N GLU A 47 4.08 -5.19 -0.39
CA GLU A 47 2.96 -5.67 0.41
C GLU A 47 2.56 -4.64 1.48
N ARG A 48 3.53 -4.09 2.23
CA ARG A 48 3.27 -3.01 3.20
C ARG A 48 2.57 -1.80 2.59
N VAL A 49 2.97 -1.41 1.37
CA VAL A 49 2.34 -0.29 0.67
C VAL A 49 0.90 -0.66 0.27
N GLN A 50 0.66 -1.88 -0.20
CA GLN A 50 -0.70 -2.35 -0.50
C GLN A 50 -1.59 -2.33 0.74
N ASP A 51 -1.11 -2.88 1.86
CA ASP A 51 -1.86 -2.91 3.13
C ASP A 51 -2.19 -1.51 3.63
N ALA A 52 -1.24 -0.58 3.56
CA ALA A 52 -1.45 0.80 3.95
C ALA A 52 -2.50 1.51 3.07
N LEU A 53 -2.51 1.24 1.76
CA LEU A 53 -3.51 1.79 0.84
C LEU A 53 -4.89 1.20 1.09
N ILE A 54 -4.97 -0.11 1.40
CA ILE A 54 -6.23 -0.77 1.76
C ILE A 54 -6.79 -0.15 3.05
N LEU A 55 -5.96 0.00 4.09
CA LEU A 55 -6.38 0.63 5.34
C LEU A 55 -6.86 2.07 5.11
N LEU A 56 -6.13 2.86 4.33
CA LEU A 56 -6.54 4.22 4.00
C LEU A 56 -7.88 4.26 3.25
N LYS A 57 -8.12 3.28 2.36
CA LYS A 57 -9.40 3.17 1.65
C LYS A 57 -10.55 2.85 2.61
N LEU A 58 -10.35 1.93 3.55
CA LEU A 58 -11.34 1.59 4.58
C LEU A 58 -11.67 2.80 5.46
N ILE A 59 -10.65 3.57 5.87
CA ILE A 59 -10.84 4.81 6.64
C ILE A 59 -11.65 5.83 5.83
N SER A 60 -11.25 6.10 4.58
CA SER A 60 -11.95 7.05 3.71
C SER A 60 -13.41 6.65 3.45
N GLN A 61 -13.68 5.35 3.28
CA GLN A 61 -15.05 4.83 3.17
C GLN A 61 -15.83 5.02 4.47
N SER A 62 -15.21 4.75 5.62
CA SER A 62 -15.83 4.91 6.94
C SER A 62 -16.18 6.36 7.24
N GLU A 63 -15.34 7.32 6.84
CA GLU A 63 -15.62 8.75 6.95
C GLU A 63 -16.83 9.16 6.11
N GLU A 64 -16.93 8.66 4.87
CA GLU A 64 -18.08 8.90 4.01
C GLU A 64 -19.37 8.29 4.58
N ASP A 65 -19.29 7.06 5.08
CA ASP A 65 -20.40 6.37 5.75
C ASP A 65 -20.85 7.13 7.00
N PHE A 66 -19.91 7.64 7.79
CA PHE A 66 -20.19 8.46 8.96
C PHE A 66 -20.96 9.73 8.60
N GLN A 67 -20.49 10.47 7.60
CA GLN A 67 -21.14 11.70 7.13
C GLN A 67 -22.54 11.45 6.55
N LYS A 68 -22.76 10.30 5.92
CA LYS A 68 -24.05 9.93 5.32
C LYS A 68 -24.99 9.20 6.29
N GLY A 69 -24.61 9.06 7.56
CA GLY A 69 -25.42 8.37 8.57
C GLY A 69 -25.53 6.86 8.36
N ARG A 70 -24.63 6.26 7.56
CA ARG A 70 -24.56 4.81 7.31
C ARG A 70 -23.77 4.09 8.40
N TRP A 71 -24.18 4.28 9.64
CA TRP A 71 -23.59 3.63 10.79
C TRP A 71 -24.67 3.27 11.79
N ILE A 72 -24.36 2.35 12.69
CA ILE A 72 -25.25 1.92 13.75
C ILE A 72 -24.54 2.03 15.10
N THR A 73 -25.31 2.28 16.15
CA THR A 73 -24.82 2.22 17.53
C THR A 73 -24.49 0.79 17.92
N GLN A 74 -23.66 0.62 18.95
CA GLN A 74 -23.36 -0.70 19.51
C GLN A 74 -24.64 -1.46 19.91
N ALA A 75 -25.61 -0.79 20.54
CA ALA A 75 -26.88 -1.42 20.93
C ALA A 75 -27.71 -1.90 19.72
N GLN A 76 -27.66 -1.19 18.60
CA GLN A 76 -28.27 -1.64 17.34
C GLN A 76 -27.53 -2.85 16.78
N MET A 77 -26.20 -2.82 16.74
CA MET A 77 -25.36 -3.93 16.27
C MET A 77 -25.60 -5.23 17.07
N GLU A 78 -25.60 -5.14 18.39
CA GLU A 78 -25.88 -6.30 19.26
C GLU A 78 -27.26 -6.91 19.02
N ARG A 79 -28.30 -6.08 18.83
CA ARG A 79 -29.65 -6.58 18.51
C ARG A 79 -29.67 -7.31 17.17
N GLU A 80 -29.01 -6.78 16.15
CA GLU A 80 -28.98 -7.41 14.83
C GLU A 80 -28.15 -8.70 14.81
N LEU A 81 -27.06 -8.77 15.59
CA LEU A 81 -26.28 -10.01 15.74
C LEU A 81 -27.09 -11.11 16.42
N ARG A 82 -27.76 -10.83 17.53
CA ARG A 82 -28.60 -11.81 18.24
C ARG A 82 -29.68 -12.39 17.34
N LYS A 83 -30.40 -11.54 16.59
CA LYS A 83 -31.41 -11.98 15.61
C LYS A 83 -30.86 -12.92 14.53
N ARG A 84 -29.56 -12.84 14.22
CA ARG A 84 -28.96 -13.59 13.12
C ARG A 84 -28.36 -14.93 13.56
N PHE A 85 -27.98 -15.05 14.83
CA PHE A 85 -27.17 -16.17 15.31
C PHE A 85 -27.71 -16.87 16.58
N ASP A 86 -28.73 -16.32 17.25
CA ASP A 86 -29.34 -16.95 18.44
C ASP A 86 -30.61 -17.78 18.11
N ASP A 87 -30.77 -18.18 16.84
CA ASP A 87 -31.73 -19.22 16.38
C ASP A 87 -31.05 -20.59 16.26
#